data_AF-A0A261WM55-F1
#
_entry.id   AF-A0A261WM55-F1
#
_cell.length_a   1.000
_cell.length_b   1.000
_cell.length_c   1.000
_cell.angle_alpha   90.00
_cell.angle_beta   90.00
_cell.angle_gamma   90.00
#
_symmetry.space_group_name_H-M   'P 1'
#
loop_
_entity.id
_entity.type
_entity.pdbx_description
1 polymer ?
#
loop_
_entity_poly.entity_id
_entity_poly.type
_entity_poly.pdbx_seq_one_letter_code
_entity_poly.pdbx_strand_id
1 'polypeptide(L)'
;MSFLRKDVKYKDLGLKKTNGFVLKPNDFISQNEKKISTLCFFPLDAWTDYRTNAGCSENSNTTNYVEKICQDAGVKTAEQWLADYRRVNNDHQKQCGFEIKDRADDAESFWQGVRARQMVQNDRDAMETQSEIRVPPWGAEEDAQLPVLAFIYTPNPGLPSGLEKARGDQKRYFQKTGKWVPVIRADLPTANNVDARFTYNEGDQHRDAPTPKVDNECKSYIASATWLQRDDPFIKGQPWSLQVTPTECGRNMTKQQQAAAYAELFSKYGKDKQWNPDNGSMNQQLVCHLEWSGDDNGKKVYTRDKRFWNLEPVRPAVSWDDVFKQGCNPY
;
A
#
# COMPACT_ATOMS: atom_id res chain seq x y z
N MET A 1 10.70 -4.19 -11.01
CA MET A 1 9.60 -3.26 -10.65
C MET A 1 10.16 -2.23 -9.68
N SER A 2 9.50 -1.09 -9.47
CA SER A 2 9.95 -0.08 -8.50
C SER A 2 9.14 -0.13 -7.20
N PHE A 3 9.73 0.28 -6.08
CA PHE A 3 9.06 0.33 -4.77
C PHE A 3 9.06 1.76 -4.21
N LEU A 4 7.89 2.39 -4.12
CA LEU A 4 7.73 3.75 -3.60
C LEU A 4 7.12 3.71 -2.20
N ARG A 5 7.74 4.43 -1.26
CA ARG A 5 7.20 4.65 0.09
C ARG A 5 7.61 6.04 0.59
N LYS A 6 7.00 6.52 1.67
CA LYS A 6 7.35 7.83 2.26
C LYS A 6 8.83 8.00 2.63
N ASP A 7 9.53 6.91 2.85
CA ASP A 7 10.95 6.85 3.19
C ASP A 7 11.80 6.20 2.09
N VAL A 8 11.20 5.93 0.92
CA VAL A 8 11.85 5.42 -0.30
C VAL A 8 11.30 6.23 -1.48
N LYS A 9 11.91 7.39 -1.73
CA LYS A 9 11.44 8.37 -2.74
C LYS A 9 12.32 8.38 -3.98
N TYR A 10 11.73 8.72 -5.12
CA TYR A 10 12.40 8.96 -6.42
C TYR A 10 11.52 9.85 -7.30
N LYS A 11 12.11 10.58 -8.24
CA LYS A 11 11.44 11.68 -8.96
C LYS A 11 10.68 11.31 -10.23
N ASP A 12 10.96 10.15 -10.81
CA ASP A 12 10.30 9.68 -12.03
C ASP A 12 10.23 8.14 -12.11
N LEU A 13 9.53 7.60 -13.11
CA LEU A 13 9.38 6.15 -13.31
C LEU A 13 10.60 5.49 -13.98
N GLY A 14 11.68 6.22 -14.22
CA GLY A 14 12.90 5.73 -14.87
C GLY A 14 12.72 5.56 -16.37
N LEU A 15 13.83 5.44 -17.11
CA LEU A 15 13.85 5.08 -18.53
C LEU A 15 12.86 5.87 -19.43
N LYS A 16 12.63 7.15 -19.10
CA LYS A 16 11.63 8.03 -19.77
C LYS A 16 10.23 7.42 -19.85
N LYS A 17 9.85 6.57 -18.89
CA LYS A 17 8.50 6.00 -18.77
C LYS A 17 7.56 7.04 -18.16
N THR A 18 6.31 7.02 -18.61
CA THR A 18 5.27 7.98 -18.17
C THR A 18 3.99 7.30 -17.68
N ASN A 19 3.94 5.97 -17.72
CA ASN A 19 2.82 5.15 -17.25
C ASN A 19 3.29 3.79 -16.75
N GLY A 20 2.44 3.12 -16.00
CA GLY A 20 2.67 1.77 -15.49
C GLY A 20 1.43 1.26 -14.75
N PHE A 21 1.62 0.26 -13.90
CA PHE A 21 0.56 -0.25 -13.02
C PHE A 21 1.10 -0.46 -11.60
N VAL A 22 0.17 -0.48 -10.65
CA VAL A 22 0.43 -0.73 -9.23
C VAL A 22 -0.19 -2.07 -8.86
N LEU A 23 0.52 -2.88 -8.10
CA LEU A 23 0.02 -4.14 -7.56
C LEU A 23 -0.53 -3.91 -6.15
N LYS A 24 -1.62 -4.60 -5.80
CA LYS A 24 -2.12 -4.62 -4.42
C LYS A 24 -1.11 -5.30 -3.51
N PRO A 25 -0.98 -4.86 -2.24
CA PRO A 25 -0.29 -5.66 -1.24
C PRO A 25 -1.01 -7.01 -1.06
N ASN A 26 -0.25 -8.05 -0.75
CA ASN A 26 -0.78 -9.42 -0.61
C ASN A 26 -1.87 -9.56 0.47
N ASP A 27 -1.95 -8.62 1.42
CA ASP A 27 -2.98 -8.59 2.47
C ASP A 27 -4.36 -8.12 1.97
N PHE A 28 -4.42 -7.50 0.78
CA PHE A 28 -5.63 -6.90 0.21
C PHE A 28 -6.07 -7.53 -1.12
N ILE A 29 -5.51 -8.69 -1.48
CA ILE A 29 -5.91 -9.39 -2.71
C ILE A 29 -7.22 -10.14 -2.51
N SER A 30 -7.99 -10.27 -3.59
CA SER A 30 -9.25 -11.05 -3.60
C SER A 30 -8.97 -12.55 -3.70
N GLN A 31 -9.96 -13.39 -3.35
CA GLN A 31 -9.82 -14.87 -3.41
C GLN A 31 -9.37 -15.40 -4.79
N ASN A 32 -9.72 -14.70 -5.88
CA ASN A 32 -9.38 -15.09 -7.25
C ASN A 32 -8.12 -14.38 -7.78
N GLU A 33 -7.40 -13.65 -6.94
CA GLU A 33 -6.13 -13.01 -7.28
C GLU A 33 -4.98 -13.82 -6.68
N LYS A 34 -3.86 -13.88 -7.38
CA LYS A 34 -2.67 -14.58 -6.89
C LYS A 34 -1.79 -13.66 -6.06
N LYS A 35 -1.17 -14.22 -5.02
CA LYS A 35 -0.12 -13.53 -4.27
C LYS A 35 1.08 -13.27 -5.17
N ILE A 36 1.71 -12.12 -4.99
CA ILE A 36 2.94 -11.75 -5.69
C ILE A 36 4.11 -12.11 -4.78
N SER A 37 4.96 -13.02 -5.26
CA SER A 37 6.22 -13.31 -4.59
C SER A 37 7.22 -12.18 -4.84
N THR A 38 7.99 -11.86 -3.82
CA THR A 38 9.14 -10.95 -3.92
C THR A 38 10.41 -11.76 -3.84
N LEU A 39 11.32 -11.54 -4.80
CA LEU A 39 12.57 -12.29 -4.92
C LEU A 39 13.70 -11.63 -4.15
N CYS A 40 13.96 -10.37 -4.47
CA CYS A 40 14.99 -9.56 -3.85
C CYS A 40 14.66 -8.06 -4.01
N PHE A 41 15.35 -7.25 -3.21
CA PHE A 41 15.23 -5.80 -3.21
C PHE A 41 16.60 -5.12 -3.32
N PHE A 42 16.68 -4.13 -4.20
CA PHE A 42 17.84 -3.27 -4.38
C PHE A 42 17.51 -1.85 -3.92
N PRO A 43 18.36 -1.21 -3.09
CA PRO A 43 18.15 0.17 -2.66
C PRO A 43 18.13 1.19 -3.80
N LEU A 44 18.83 0.93 -4.91
CA LEU A 44 18.91 1.76 -6.12
C LEU A 44 18.64 0.91 -7.38
N ASP A 45 18.61 1.56 -8.54
CA ASP A 45 18.55 0.87 -9.83
C ASP A 45 19.77 -0.04 -9.95
N ALA A 46 19.55 -1.31 -10.29
CA ALA A 46 20.60 -2.32 -10.25
C ALA A 46 20.82 -3.01 -11.60
N TRP A 47 20.21 -2.50 -12.68
CA TRP A 47 20.34 -3.08 -14.03
C TRP A 47 19.93 -4.55 -14.04
N THR A 48 18.77 -4.82 -13.43
CA THR A 48 18.32 -6.18 -13.14
C THR A 48 17.90 -6.97 -14.38
N ASP A 49 17.90 -6.34 -15.56
CA ASP A 49 17.76 -6.97 -16.87
C ASP A 49 19.04 -7.71 -17.33
N TYR A 50 20.21 -7.34 -16.81
CA TYR A 50 21.49 -8.00 -17.09
C TYR A 50 21.96 -8.91 -15.97
N ARG A 51 21.10 -9.22 -14.99
CA ARG A 51 21.48 -10.02 -13.82
C ARG A 51 20.98 -11.46 -13.88
N THR A 52 21.78 -12.39 -13.39
CA THR A 52 21.42 -13.80 -13.22
C THR A 52 20.47 -14.00 -12.03
N ASN A 53 20.01 -15.24 -11.81
CA ASN A 53 19.11 -15.61 -10.72
C ASN A 53 17.85 -14.71 -10.65
N ALA A 54 17.10 -14.65 -11.75
CA ALA A 54 15.90 -13.80 -11.90
C ALA A 54 16.13 -12.29 -11.65
N GLY A 55 17.37 -11.84 -11.83
CA GLY A 55 17.78 -10.46 -11.66
C GLY A 55 18.34 -10.13 -10.27
N CYS A 56 18.61 -11.13 -9.42
CA CYS A 56 19.00 -10.92 -8.03
C CYS A 56 20.50 -11.05 -7.74
N SER A 57 21.30 -11.61 -8.64
CA SER A 57 22.72 -11.89 -8.40
C SER A 57 23.64 -11.19 -9.42
N GLU A 58 24.58 -11.94 -10.00
CA GLU A 58 25.69 -11.48 -10.83
C GLU A 58 25.19 -10.69 -12.04
N ASN A 59 25.85 -9.57 -12.36
CA ASN A 59 25.57 -8.77 -13.55
C ASN A 59 26.49 -9.21 -14.70
N SER A 60 25.94 -9.54 -15.86
CA SER A 60 26.74 -9.99 -17.00
C SER A 60 27.63 -8.89 -17.61
N ASN A 61 27.41 -7.63 -17.26
CA ASN A 61 28.19 -6.50 -17.77
C ASN A 61 29.42 -6.16 -16.91
N THR A 62 29.54 -6.72 -15.71
CA THR A 62 30.69 -6.49 -14.82
C THR A 62 31.73 -7.60 -15.02
N THR A 63 32.77 -7.29 -15.80
CA THR A 63 33.79 -8.30 -16.17
C THR A 63 34.89 -8.49 -15.13
N ASN A 64 35.00 -7.59 -14.15
CA ASN A 64 36.05 -7.56 -13.13
C ASN A 64 35.52 -7.67 -11.68
N TYR A 65 34.24 -7.98 -11.52
CA TYR A 65 33.58 -8.09 -10.24
C TYR A 65 32.44 -9.09 -10.36
N VAL A 66 32.20 -9.89 -9.31
CA VAL A 66 31.12 -10.88 -9.28
C VAL A 66 30.18 -10.51 -8.15
N GLU A 67 28.99 -10.02 -8.47
CA GLU A 67 27.99 -9.62 -7.50
C GLU A 67 27.32 -10.85 -6.87
N LYS A 68 27.37 -10.91 -5.55
CA LYS A 68 26.56 -11.85 -4.77
C LYS A 68 25.29 -11.17 -4.29
N ILE A 69 24.30 -11.97 -3.91
CA ILE A 69 23.27 -11.48 -2.99
C ILE A 69 23.93 -10.97 -1.70
N CYS A 70 23.35 -9.96 -1.06
CA CYS A 70 23.99 -9.29 0.07
C CYS A 70 24.36 -10.27 1.19
N GLN A 71 23.47 -11.23 1.47
CA GLN A 71 23.69 -12.19 2.55
C GLN A 71 24.89 -13.12 2.29
N ASP A 72 25.14 -13.53 1.05
CA ASP A 72 26.30 -14.33 0.65
C ASP A 72 27.60 -13.50 0.58
N ALA A 73 27.48 -12.18 0.45
CA ALA A 73 28.59 -11.24 0.60
C ALA A 73 28.90 -10.90 2.07
N GLY A 74 28.13 -11.42 3.03
CA GLY A 74 28.24 -11.04 4.44
C GLY A 74 27.65 -9.66 4.78
N VAL A 75 26.91 -9.06 3.84
CA VAL A 75 26.19 -7.80 4.01
C VAL A 75 24.78 -8.11 4.50
N LYS A 76 24.52 -7.80 5.77
CA LYS A 76 23.23 -8.04 6.44
C LYS A 76 22.56 -6.77 6.92
N THR A 77 23.28 -5.65 7.00
CA THR A 77 22.72 -4.37 7.45
C THR A 77 22.86 -3.27 6.41
N ALA A 78 22.07 -2.23 6.57
CA ALA A 78 22.12 -1.03 5.73
C ALA A 78 23.50 -0.35 5.76
N GLU A 79 24.15 -0.31 6.92
CA GLU A 79 25.50 0.27 7.09
C GLU A 79 26.54 -0.55 6.32
N GLN A 80 26.45 -1.88 6.38
CA GLN A 80 27.33 -2.76 5.62
C GLN A 80 27.10 -2.61 4.11
N TRP A 81 25.84 -2.48 3.69
CA TRP A 81 25.51 -2.23 2.29
C TRP A 81 26.09 -0.90 1.81
N LEU A 82 25.97 0.17 2.60
CA LEU A 82 26.53 1.47 2.24
C LEU A 82 28.06 1.40 2.10
N ALA A 83 28.74 0.73 3.04
CA ALA A 83 30.18 0.52 2.97
C ALA A 83 30.60 -0.27 1.72
N ASP A 84 29.87 -1.34 1.39
CA ASP A 84 30.12 -2.15 0.20
C ASP A 84 29.87 -1.38 -1.10
N TYR A 85 28.75 -0.66 -1.19
CA TYR A 85 28.39 0.15 -2.35
C TYR A 85 29.41 1.27 -2.62
N ARG A 86 29.89 1.93 -1.57
CA ARG A 86 30.94 2.96 -1.68
C ARG A 86 32.29 2.36 -2.08
N ARG A 87 32.62 1.16 -1.60
CA ARG A 87 33.85 0.43 -1.98
C ARG A 87 33.89 0.11 -3.48
N VAL A 88 32.74 -0.15 -4.09
CA VAL A 88 32.61 -0.35 -5.54
C VAL A 88 32.34 0.95 -6.31
N ASN A 89 32.68 2.11 -5.73
CA ASN A 89 32.54 3.45 -6.33
C ASN A 89 31.10 3.85 -6.69
N ASN A 90 30.11 3.40 -5.93
CA ASN A 90 28.68 3.65 -6.19
C ASN A 90 28.23 3.14 -7.57
N ASP A 91 28.82 2.03 -8.01
CA ASP A 91 28.47 1.40 -9.27
C ASP A 91 27.17 0.59 -9.11
N HIS A 92 26.12 1.05 -9.79
CA HIS A 92 24.78 0.44 -9.78
C HIS A 92 24.80 -1.04 -10.13
N GLN A 93 25.70 -1.42 -11.04
CA GLN A 93 25.82 -2.80 -11.51
C GLN A 93 26.50 -3.69 -10.47
N LYS A 94 27.32 -3.13 -9.57
CA LYS A 94 28.10 -3.85 -8.57
C LYS A 94 27.48 -3.91 -7.18
N GLN A 95 26.41 -3.17 -6.92
CA GLN A 95 25.69 -3.25 -5.65
C GLN A 95 25.11 -4.67 -5.45
N CYS A 96 25.13 -5.16 -4.20
CA CYS A 96 24.41 -6.37 -3.84
C CYS A 96 22.90 -6.07 -3.65
N GLY A 97 22.06 -7.08 -3.91
CA GLY A 97 20.62 -7.05 -3.60
C GLY A 97 20.30 -7.86 -2.36
N PHE A 98 19.36 -7.40 -1.55
CA PHE A 98 18.86 -8.14 -0.39
C PHE A 98 17.92 -9.25 -0.87
N GLU A 99 18.29 -10.50 -0.69
CA GLU A 99 17.42 -11.63 -0.97
C GLU A 99 16.24 -11.67 0.01
N ILE A 100 15.05 -12.01 -0.48
CA ILE A 100 13.79 -12.04 0.27
C ILE A 100 13.13 -13.41 0.17
N LYS A 101 13.08 -13.99 -1.03
CA LYS A 101 12.38 -15.25 -1.29
C LYS A 101 12.93 -16.40 -0.43
N ASP A 102 12.01 -17.17 0.16
CA ASP A 102 12.26 -18.43 0.89
C ASP A 102 13.20 -18.30 2.09
N ARG A 103 13.27 -17.12 2.71
CA ARG A 103 14.09 -16.84 3.89
C ARG A 103 13.26 -16.68 5.16
N ALA A 104 13.84 -17.07 6.30
CA ALA A 104 13.24 -16.86 7.62
C ALA A 104 13.34 -15.42 8.14
N ASP A 105 14.31 -14.65 7.63
CA ASP A 105 14.59 -13.25 7.97
C ASP A 105 14.19 -12.29 6.83
N ASP A 106 13.17 -12.65 6.05
CA ASP A 106 12.72 -11.93 4.85
C ASP A 106 12.31 -10.48 5.14
N ALA A 107 11.50 -10.26 6.18
CA ALA A 107 11.04 -8.95 6.61
C ALA A 107 12.21 -8.06 7.05
N GLU A 108 13.15 -8.62 7.82
CA GLU A 108 14.34 -7.91 8.27
C GLU A 108 15.27 -7.59 7.09
N SER A 109 15.49 -8.54 6.18
CA SER A 109 16.30 -8.34 4.97
C SER A 109 15.73 -7.24 4.08
N PHE A 110 14.42 -7.25 3.82
CA PHE A 110 13.75 -6.17 3.09
C PHE A 110 13.90 -4.83 3.80
N TRP A 111 13.70 -4.81 5.12
CA TRP A 111 13.82 -3.60 5.93
C TRP A 111 15.24 -3.01 5.92
N GLN A 112 16.28 -3.84 5.96
CA GLN A 112 17.66 -3.38 5.82
C GLN A 112 17.93 -2.76 4.43
N GLY A 113 17.31 -3.29 3.38
CA GLY A 113 17.29 -2.65 2.06
C GLY A 113 16.63 -1.27 2.08
N VAL A 114 15.47 -1.13 2.75
CA VAL A 114 14.83 0.18 2.88
C VAL A 114 15.70 1.15 3.69
N ARG A 115 16.30 0.70 4.80
CA ARG A 115 17.24 1.50 5.59
C ARG A 115 18.47 1.92 4.77
N ALA A 116 18.99 1.05 3.91
CA ALA A 116 20.08 1.39 2.99
C ALA A 116 19.69 2.53 2.05
N ARG A 117 18.47 2.48 1.48
CA ARG A 117 17.93 3.58 0.66
C ARG A 117 17.75 4.88 1.45
N GLN A 118 17.32 4.80 2.71
CA GLN A 118 17.24 5.98 3.59
C GLN A 118 18.62 6.60 3.86
N MET A 119 19.68 5.78 4.01
CA MET A 119 21.04 6.29 4.24
C MET A 119 21.59 7.06 3.04
N VAL A 120 21.23 6.66 1.82
CA VAL A 120 21.64 7.36 0.59
C VAL A 120 20.62 8.40 0.12
N GLN A 121 19.54 8.69 0.87
CA GLN A 121 18.46 9.55 0.39
C GLN A 121 18.91 10.94 -0.06
N ASN A 122 19.99 11.48 0.54
CA ASN A 122 20.55 12.79 0.19
C ASN A 122 21.58 12.74 -0.95
N ASP A 123 21.97 11.55 -1.39
CA ASP A 123 22.71 11.40 -2.63
C ASP A 123 21.79 11.80 -3.78
N ARG A 124 22.32 12.57 -4.74
CA ARG A 124 21.57 12.94 -5.95
C ARG A 124 20.96 11.71 -6.60
N ASP A 125 21.76 10.67 -6.74
CA ASP A 125 21.38 9.40 -7.36
C ASP A 125 20.10 8.78 -6.76
N ALA A 126 19.94 8.80 -5.44
CA ALA A 126 18.75 8.28 -4.78
C ALA A 126 17.46 9.07 -5.08
N MET A 127 17.53 10.26 -5.66
CA MET A 127 16.34 10.94 -6.18
C MET A 127 16.16 10.72 -7.68
N GLU A 128 17.24 10.46 -8.41
CA GLU A 128 17.23 10.28 -9.87
C GLU A 128 16.96 8.85 -10.33
N THR A 129 17.20 7.86 -9.47
CA THR A 129 17.03 6.45 -9.77
C THR A 129 16.07 5.77 -8.79
N GLN A 130 15.34 4.78 -9.30
CA GLN A 130 14.29 4.07 -8.59
C GLN A 130 14.94 3.03 -7.67
N SER A 131 14.29 2.68 -6.56
CA SER A 131 14.59 1.40 -5.91
C SER A 131 14.03 0.27 -6.78
N GLU A 132 14.63 -0.91 -6.74
CA GLU A 132 14.14 -2.06 -7.50
C GLU A 132 13.69 -3.21 -6.62
N ILE A 133 12.50 -3.72 -6.90
CA ILE A 133 11.97 -4.95 -6.35
C ILE A 133 11.79 -5.96 -7.48
N ARG A 134 12.35 -7.15 -7.30
CA ARG A 134 12.22 -8.26 -8.26
C ARG A 134 11.05 -9.14 -7.87
N VAL A 135 10.23 -9.45 -8.86
CA VAL A 135 9.10 -10.38 -8.76
C VAL A 135 9.24 -11.41 -9.88
N PRO A 136 8.74 -12.65 -9.71
CA PRO A 136 8.74 -13.63 -10.79
C PRO A 136 7.95 -13.12 -12.01
N PRO A 137 8.32 -13.56 -13.23
CA PRO A 137 7.44 -13.36 -14.37
C PRO A 137 6.11 -14.11 -14.15
N TRP A 138 5.05 -13.58 -14.73
CA TRP A 138 3.76 -14.24 -14.85
C TRP A 138 3.53 -14.72 -16.28
N GLY A 139 2.75 -15.78 -16.42
CA GLY A 139 2.31 -16.34 -17.69
C GLY A 139 1.36 -15.41 -18.44
N ALA A 140 1.31 -15.59 -19.76
CA ALA A 140 0.51 -14.74 -20.68
C ALA A 140 -1.01 -14.82 -20.45
N GLU A 141 -1.48 -15.85 -19.74
CA GLU A 141 -2.90 -16.10 -19.46
C GLU A 141 -3.27 -15.82 -17.98
N GLU A 142 -2.39 -15.17 -17.23
CA GLU A 142 -2.60 -14.90 -15.81
C GLU A 142 -3.12 -13.48 -15.52
N ASP A 143 -3.43 -12.66 -16.54
CA ASP A 143 -3.83 -11.25 -16.34
C ASP A 143 -4.99 -11.10 -15.36
N ALA A 144 -6.01 -11.96 -15.47
CA ALA A 144 -7.16 -11.93 -14.57
C ALA A 144 -6.81 -12.36 -13.14
N GLN A 145 -5.67 -13.00 -12.90
CA GLN A 145 -5.21 -13.40 -11.56
C GLN A 145 -4.28 -12.36 -10.95
N LEU A 146 -3.69 -11.46 -11.76
CA LEU A 146 -2.82 -10.42 -11.24
C LEU A 146 -3.62 -9.45 -10.35
N PRO A 147 -3.11 -9.12 -9.15
CA PRO A 147 -3.74 -8.17 -8.25
C PRO A 147 -3.43 -6.73 -8.67
N VAL A 148 -3.82 -6.34 -9.89
CA VAL A 148 -3.64 -4.97 -10.37
C VAL A 148 -4.57 -4.05 -9.58
N LEU A 149 -3.99 -3.05 -8.90
CA LEU A 149 -4.70 -2.07 -8.10
C LEU A 149 -5.11 -0.84 -8.91
N ALA A 150 -4.19 -0.36 -9.76
CA ALA A 150 -4.39 0.84 -10.58
C ALA A 150 -3.46 0.80 -11.80
N PHE A 151 -3.90 1.41 -12.89
CA PHE A 151 -2.99 1.94 -13.91
C PHE A 151 -2.59 3.35 -13.49
N ILE A 152 -1.34 3.71 -13.67
CA ILE A 152 -0.82 5.02 -13.27
C ILE A 152 -0.23 5.76 -14.46
N TYR A 153 -0.26 7.10 -14.37
CA TYR A 153 0.53 7.96 -15.23
C TYR A 153 1.18 9.08 -14.44
N THR A 154 2.32 9.56 -14.91
CA THR A 154 2.99 10.75 -14.37
C THR A 154 2.82 11.91 -15.35
N PRO A 155 2.38 13.10 -14.89
CA PRO A 155 2.30 14.28 -15.73
C PRO A 155 3.71 14.80 -16.01
N ASN A 156 4.27 14.46 -17.18
CA ASN A 156 5.58 14.95 -17.61
C ASN A 156 5.43 15.69 -18.95
N PRO A 157 5.50 17.03 -18.98
CA PRO A 157 5.27 17.81 -20.20
C PRO A 157 6.36 17.60 -21.27
N GLY A 158 7.52 17.04 -20.90
CA GLY A 158 8.61 16.73 -21.84
C GLY A 158 8.51 15.35 -22.52
N LEU A 159 7.45 14.56 -22.25
CA LEU A 159 7.29 13.20 -22.75
C LEU A 159 5.88 12.98 -23.33
N PRO A 160 5.67 11.97 -24.20
CA PRO A 160 4.35 11.62 -24.70
C PRO A 160 3.36 11.38 -23.55
N SER A 161 2.11 11.82 -23.75
CA SER A 161 1.04 11.78 -22.74
C SER A 161 0.95 10.40 -22.08
N GLY A 162 1.39 10.31 -20.83
CA GLY A 162 1.27 9.10 -20.02
C GLY A 162 -0.19 8.72 -19.77
N LEU A 163 -1.09 9.72 -19.75
CA LEU A 163 -2.52 9.52 -19.57
C LEU A 163 -3.10 8.64 -20.70
N GLU A 164 -2.76 8.92 -21.96
CA GLU A 164 -3.28 8.11 -23.08
C GLU A 164 -2.78 6.67 -23.03
N LYS A 165 -1.53 6.45 -22.60
CA LYS A 165 -1.00 5.11 -22.42
C LYS A 165 -1.70 4.36 -21.28
N ALA A 166 -1.88 5.01 -20.12
CA ALA A 166 -2.58 4.43 -18.98
C ALA A 166 -4.06 4.13 -19.30
N ARG A 167 -4.75 5.01 -20.03
CA ARG A 167 -6.10 4.77 -20.58
C ARG A 167 -6.12 3.56 -21.50
N GLY A 168 -5.13 3.44 -22.38
CA GLY A 168 -4.95 2.29 -23.25
C GLY A 168 -4.76 0.99 -22.46
N ASP A 169 -3.94 1.02 -21.41
CA ASP A 169 -3.70 -0.13 -20.53
C ASP A 169 -4.99 -0.54 -19.80
N GLN A 170 -5.72 0.43 -19.23
CA GLN A 170 -7.03 0.21 -18.59
C GLN A 170 -8.02 -0.45 -19.55
N LYS A 171 -8.16 0.09 -20.77
CA LYS A 171 -9.04 -0.50 -21.80
C LYS A 171 -8.67 -1.93 -22.10
N ARG A 172 -7.40 -2.22 -22.41
CA ARG A 172 -6.96 -3.57 -22.80
C ARG A 172 -7.16 -4.56 -21.65
N TYR A 173 -6.83 -4.16 -20.43
CA TYR A 173 -7.04 -5.00 -19.25
C TYR A 173 -8.52 -5.28 -19.00
N PHE A 174 -9.38 -4.26 -19.07
CA PHE A 174 -10.82 -4.43 -18.92
C PHE A 174 -11.42 -5.34 -20.00
N GLN A 175 -11.04 -5.16 -21.26
CA GLN A 175 -11.50 -6.01 -22.37
C GLN A 175 -11.02 -7.46 -22.26
N LYS A 176 -9.81 -7.69 -21.74
CA LYS A 176 -9.25 -9.04 -21.56
C LYS A 176 -9.83 -9.77 -20.35
N THR A 177 -10.10 -9.06 -19.25
CA THR A 177 -10.40 -9.68 -17.95
C THR A 177 -11.81 -9.43 -17.42
N GLY A 178 -12.52 -8.46 -17.97
CA GLY A 178 -13.77 -7.93 -17.40
C GLY A 178 -13.59 -7.14 -16.09
N LYS A 179 -12.36 -7.03 -15.56
CA LYS A 179 -12.07 -6.33 -14.31
C LYS A 179 -11.82 -4.85 -14.57
N TRP A 180 -12.60 -4.00 -13.93
CA TRP A 180 -12.34 -2.56 -13.94
C TRP A 180 -11.30 -2.19 -12.90
N VAL A 181 -10.31 -1.39 -13.31
CA VAL A 181 -9.19 -0.90 -12.50
C VAL A 181 -8.99 0.57 -12.83
N PRO A 182 -8.85 1.48 -11.85
CA PRO A 182 -8.79 2.91 -12.12
C PRO A 182 -7.46 3.34 -12.77
N VAL A 183 -7.53 4.39 -13.59
CA VAL A 183 -6.38 5.22 -13.96
C VAL A 183 -6.17 6.29 -12.88
N ILE A 184 -4.96 6.35 -12.33
CA ILE A 184 -4.58 7.25 -11.24
C ILE A 184 -3.42 8.13 -11.68
N ARG A 185 -3.55 9.44 -11.50
CA ARG A 185 -2.44 10.37 -11.66
C ARG A 185 -1.47 10.19 -10.50
N ALA A 186 -0.20 9.97 -10.79
CA ALA A 186 0.89 9.91 -9.82
C ALA A 186 1.79 11.15 -9.98
N ASP A 187 1.69 12.09 -9.05
CA ASP A 187 2.68 13.16 -8.90
C ASP A 187 3.82 12.63 -8.00
N LEU A 188 4.97 12.31 -8.60
CA LEU A 188 6.12 11.76 -7.88
C LEU A 188 6.90 12.84 -7.11
N PRO A 189 7.62 12.47 -6.03
CA PRO A 189 8.42 13.39 -5.24
C PRO A 189 9.43 14.18 -6.07
N THR A 190 9.47 15.50 -5.94
CA THR A 190 10.53 16.32 -6.57
C THR A 190 11.75 16.50 -5.66
N ALA A 191 11.60 16.21 -4.37
CA ALA A 191 12.64 16.27 -3.33
C ALA A 191 12.26 15.39 -2.13
N ASN A 192 13.21 15.14 -1.22
CA ASN A 192 13.01 14.26 -0.06
C ASN A 192 11.91 14.73 0.90
N ASN A 193 11.66 16.03 0.98
CA ASN A 193 10.60 16.61 1.82
C ASN A 193 9.23 16.68 1.12
N VAL A 194 9.11 16.23 -0.13
CA VAL A 194 7.85 16.19 -0.88
C VAL A 194 7.34 14.77 -0.92
N ASP A 195 6.11 14.52 -0.48
CA ASP A 195 5.48 13.20 -0.59
C ASP A 195 4.88 13.00 -1.98
N ALA A 196 4.86 11.75 -2.44
CA ALA A 196 4.11 11.38 -3.65
C ALA A 196 2.62 11.62 -3.43
N ARG A 197 1.93 12.08 -4.48
CA ARG A 197 0.47 12.26 -4.46
C ARG A 197 -0.18 11.43 -5.55
N PHE A 198 -1.23 10.72 -5.16
CA PHE A 198 -2.05 9.92 -6.06
C PHE A 198 -3.44 10.54 -6.14
N THR A 199 -3.88 10.87 -7.36
CA THR A 199 -5.16 11.54 -7.58
C THR A 199 -6.00 10.73 -8.55
N TYR A 200 -7.21 10.39 -8.13
CA TYR A 200 -8.24 9.87 -9.02
C TYR A 200 -8.97 11.04 -9.68
N ASN A 201 -9.06 11.02 -11.01
CA ASN A 201 -9.95 11.91 -11.76
C ASN A 201 -10.87 11.04 -12.62
N GLU A 202 -12.18 11.29 -12.56
CA GLU A 202 -13.15 10.58 -13.39
C GLU A 202 -12.87 10.81 -14.88
N GLY A 203 -12.47 12.04 -15.24
CA GLY A 203 -12.08 12.38 -16.61
C GLY A 203 -10.87 11.59 -17.12
N ASP A 204 -10.04 11.01 -16.25
CA ASP A 204 -8.87 10.24 -16.68
C ASP A 204 -9.22 8.82 -17.14
N GLN A 205 -10.41 8.32 -16.82
CA GLN A 205 -10.81 6.95 -17.14
C GLN A 205 -11.13 6.80 -18.64
N HIS A 206 -10.83 5.64 -19.21
CA HIS A 206 -11.15 5.30 -20.59
C HIS A 206 -12.66 5.00 -20.72
N ARG A 207 -13.32 5.59 -21.73
CA ARG A 207 -14.76 5.46 -21.96
C ARG A 207 -15.22 3.99 -22.17
N ASP A 208 -14.42 3.21 -22.89
CA ASP A 208 -14.64 1.76 -23.11
C ASP A 208 -14.37 0.86 -21.89
N ALA A 209 -13.91 1.43 -20.77
CA ALA A 209 -13.80 0.76 -19.47
C ALA A 209 -14.67 1.54 -18.47
N PRO A 210 -16.01 1.46 -18.59
CA PRO A 210 -16.92 2.32 -17.85
C PRO A 210 -16.74 2.13 -16.34
N THR A 211 -16.60 3.26 -15.63
CA THR A 211 -16.51 3.27 -14.17
C THR A 211 -17.71 2.51 -13.58
N PRO A 212 -17.47 1.48 -12.74
CA PRO A 212 -18.53 0.74 -12.09
C PRO A 212 -19.39 1.68 -11.28
N LYS A 213 -20.71 1.53 -11.42
CA LYS A 213 -21.64 2.18 -10.50
C LYS A 213 -21.54 1.50 -9.14
N VAL A 214 -21.33 2.27 -8.10
CA VAL A 214 -21.34 1.79 -6.73
C VAL A 214 -22.74 2.02 -6.18
N ASP A 215 -23.40 0.95 -5.72
CA ASP A 215 -24.67 1.07 -5.02
C ASP A 215 -24.49 1.95 -3.79
N ASN A 216 -25.39 2.91 -3.59
CA ASN A 216 -25.30 3.90 -2.52
C ASN A 216 -24.00 4.73 -2.58
N GLU A 217 -23.68 5.35 -3.73
CA GLU A 217 -22.47 6.16 -3.95
C GLU A 217 -22.34 7.32 -2.94
N CYS A 218 -21.67 7.06 -1.81
CA CYS A 218 -21.48 8.06 -0.77
C CYS A 218 -20.39 9.04 -1.15
N LYS A 219 -20.74 10.34 -1.21
CA LYS A 219 -19.75 11.42 -1.29
C LYS A 219 -18.84 11.48 -0.05
N SER A 220 -19.35 11.06 1.11
CA SER A 220 -18.62 10.95 2.37
C SER A 220 -19.37 9.99 3.31
N TYR A 221 -18.62 9.16 4.01
CA TYR A 221 -19.11 8.22 5.02
C TYR A 221 -19.11 8.83 6.42
N ILE A 222 -18.16 9.74 6.72
CA ILE A 222 -17.92 10.30 8.05
C ILE A 222 -18.24 11.78 8.09
N ALA A 223 -19.32 12.15 8.78
CA ALA A 223 -19.72 13.54 8.96
C ALA A 223 -18.75 14.30 9.87
N SER A 224 -18.38 13.69 11.00
CA SER A 224 -17.39 14.21 11.93
C SER A 224 -16.86 13.12 12.86
N ALA A 225 -15.73 13.37 13.52
CA ALA A 225 -15.27 12.58 14.65
C ALA A 225 -14.50 13.45 15.66
N THR A 226 -14.62 13.12 16.94
CA THR A 226 -13.97 13.85 18.03
C THR A 226 -13.35 12.88 19.03
N TRP A 227 -12.10 13.13 19.43
CA TRP A 227 -11.45 12.40 20.51
C TRP A 227 -11.98 12.86 21.86
N LEU A 228 -12.38 11.91 22.71
CA LEU A 228 -12.74 12.18 24.09
C LEU A 228 -12.40 11.00 24.99
N GLN A 229 -12.15 11.28 26.25
CA GLN A 229 -12.03 10.26 27.29
C GLN A 229 -13.41 9.97 27.86
N ARG A 230 -13.72 8.69 28.06
CA ARG A 230 -14.99 8.26 28.65
C ARG A 230 -14.80 7.03 29.50
N ASP A 231 -15.69 6.85 30.46
CA ASP A 231 -15.78 5.59 31.20
C ASP A 231 -16.11 4.44 30.24
N ASP A 232 -15.39 3.33 30.42
CA ASP A 232 -15.63 2.09 29.72
C ASP A 232 -15.90 0.99 30.76
N PRO A 233 -16.91 0.11 30.56
CA PRO A 233 -17.21 -0.95 31.52
C PRO A 233 -16.08 -1.97 31.72
N PHE A 234 -15.18 -2.12 30.74
CA PHE A 234 -14.15 -3.16 30.70
C PHE A 234 -12.73 -2.60 30.74
N ILE A 235 -12.53 -1.33 30.37
CA ILE A 235 -11.22 -0.66 30.33
C ILE A 235 -11.13 0.38 31.44
N LYS A 236 -10.15 0.21 32.34
CA LYS A 236 -9.88 1.16 33.44
C LYS A 236 -9.25 2.46 32.93
N GLY A 237 -9.55 3.57 33.63
CA GLY A 237 -8.80 4.82 33.48
C GLY A 237 -9.27 5.75 32.35
N GLN A 238 -10.53 5.63 31.93
CA GLN A 238 -11.13 6.48 30.90
C GLN A 238 -10.32 6.53 29.60
N PRO A 239 -10.29 5.42 28.84
CA PRO A 239 -9.50 5.36 27.62
C PRO A 239 -9.91 6.45 26.62
N TRP A 240 -8.95 6.86 25.79
CA TRP A 240 -9.26 7.67 24.62
C TRP A 240 -10.17 6.90 23.67
N SER A 241 -11.18 7.59 23.15
CA SER A 241 -12.08 7.05 22.15
C SER A 241 -12.41 8.08 21.09
N LEU A 242 -12.42 7.63 19.84
CA LEU A 242 -12.84 8.41 18.70
C LEU A 242 -14.37 8.28 18.58
N GLN A 243 -15.09 9.34 18.94
CA GLN A 243 -16.54 9.42 18.75
C GLN A 243 -16.85 9.80 17.31
N VAL A 244 -17.24 8.83 16.49
CA VAL A 244 -17.56 8.98 15.07
C VAL A 244 -19.05 9.27 14.88
N THR A 245 -19.36 10.33 14.12
CA THR A 245 -20.70 10.61 13.60
C THR A 245 -20.72 10.25 12.12
N PRO A 246 -21.39 9.16 11.71
CA PRO A 246 -21.52 8.81 10.30
C PRO A 246 -22.52 9.73 9.59
N THR A 247 -22.35 9.91 8.28
CA THR A 247 -23.39 10.52 7.43
C THR A 247 -24.58 9.57 7.29
N GLU A 248 -25.72 10.07 6.81
CA GLU A 248 -26.86 9.21 6.47
C GLU A 248 -26.49 8.14 5.43
N CYS A 249 -25.72 8.53 4.40
CA CYS A 249 -25.19 7.59 3.42
C CYS A 249 -24.27 6.55 4.06
N GLY A 250 -23.37 7.00 4.95
CA GLY A 250 -22.46 6.13 5.68
C GLY A 250 -23.16 5.09 6.55
N ARG A 251 -24.27 5.44 7.20
CA ARG A 251 -25.09 4.46 7.95
C ARG A 251 -25.63 3.33 7.06
N ASN A 252 -25.90 3.64 5.80
CA ASN A 252 -26.47 2.74 4.81
C ASN A 252 -25.41 2.12 3.87
N MET A 253 -24.12 2.26 4.19
CA MET A 253 -23.05 1.72 3.34
C MET A 253 -23.12 0.19 3.24
N THR A 254 -22.78 -0.34 2.07
CA THR A 254 -22.70 -1.78 1.81
C THR A 254 -21.39 -2.37 2.34
N LYS A 255 -21.27 -3.70 2.39
CA LYS A 255 -20.02 -4.37 2.80
C LYS A 255 -18.83 -3.96 1.93
N GLN A 256 -19.08 -3.75 0.64
CA GLN A 256 -18.08 -3.34 -0.34
C GLN A 256 -17.54 -1.92 -0.08
N GLN A 257 -18.27 -1.11 0.69
CA GLN A 257 -17.93 0.29 0.99
C GLN A 257 -17.23 0.49 2.33
N GLN A 258 -17.22 -0.54 3.21
CA GLN A 258 -16.66 -0.44 4.56
C GLN A 258 -15.17 -0.06 4.57
N ALA A 259 -14.39 -0.63 3.65
CA ALA A 259 -12.98 -0.29 3.52
C ALA A 259 -12.75 1.17 3.11
N ALA A 260 -13.60 1.71 2.22
CA ALA A 260 -13.54 3.12 1.82
C ALA A 260 -13.94 4.05 2.98
N ALA A 261 -14.93 3.66 3.79
CA ALA A 261 -15.31 4.41 4.97
C ALA A 261 -14.22 4.44 6.04
N TYR A 262 -13.56 3.30 6.30
CA TYR A 262 -12.42 3.26 7.22
C TYR A 262 -11.24 4.09 6.69
N ALA A 263 -10.96 4.02 5.38
CA ALA A 263 -9.93 4.84 4.75
C ALA A 263 -10.22 6.34 4.87
N GLU A 264 -11.49 6.76 4.71
CA GLU A 264 -11.91 8.15 4.93
C GLU A 264 -11.68 8.56 6.40
N LEU A 265 -12.09 7.73 7.35
CA LEU A 265 -11.90 7.97 8.79
C LEU A 265 -10.42 8.12 9.13
N PHE A 266 -9.59 7.17 8.70
CA PHE A 266 -8.15 7.18 8.93
C PHE A 266 -7.47 8.38 8.24
N SER A 267 -7.88 8.72 7.02
CA SER A 267 -7.33 9.89 6.31
C SER A 267 -7.63 11.20 7.03
N LYS A 268 -8.80 11.33 7.66
CA LYS A 268 -9.22 12.55 8.38
C LYS A 268 -8.64 12.62 9.80
N TYR A 269 -8.54 11.49 10.50
CA TYR A 269 -8.29 11.47 11.96
C TYR A 269 -7.09 10.61 12.39
N GLY A 270 -6.52 9.79 11.50
CA GLY A 270 -5.46 8.80 11.80
C GLY A 270 -4.07 9.36 12.11
N LYS A 271 -3.85 10.66 11.90
CA LYS A 271 -2.59 11.33 12.27
C LYS A 271 -2.56 11.81 13.72
N ASP A 272 -3.69 11.75 14.42
CA ASP A 272 -3.75 12.15 15.81
C ASP A 272 -2.97 11.16 16.68
N LYS A 273 -2.21 11.67 17.67
CA LYS A 273 -1.45 10.84 18.62
C LYS A 273 -2.34 9.87 19.39
N GLN A 274 -3.60 10.24 19.61
CA GLN A 274 -4.58 9.38 20.27
C GLN A 274 -4.93 8.12 19.48
N TRP A 275 -4.68 8.08 18.17
CA TRP A 275 -4.91 6.88 17.36
C TRP A 275 -4.02 5.71 17.80
N ASN A 276 -2.84 5.98 18.36
CA ASN A 276 -2.01 4.95 18.96
C ASN A 276 -2.56 4.56 20.34
N PRO A 277 -2.55 3.27 20.73
CA PRO A 277 -1.73 2.19 20.15
C PRO A 277 -2.52 1.23 19.24
N ASP A 278 -3.43 1.72 18.38
CA ASP A 278 -4.25 0.86 17.51
C ASP A 278 -3.39 -0.18 16.77
N ASN A 279 -3.85 -1.44 16.85
CA ASN A 279 -3.24 -2.60 16.21
C ASN A 279 -4.16 -3.21 15.14
N GLY A 280 -5.14 -2.45 14.66
CA GLY A 280 -6.18 -2.88 13.72
C GLY A 280 -7.56 -3.07 14.36
N SER A 281 -7.66 -2.93 15.68
CA SER A 281 -8.93 -3.04 16.40
C SER A 281 -9.91 -1.94 16.00
N MET A 282 -9.45 -0.72 15.68
CA MET A 282 -10.32 0.38 15.26
C MET A 282 -11.12 0.06 14.00
N ASN A 283 -10.51 -0.65 13.04
CA ASN A 283 -11.19 -1.12 11.82
C ASN A 283 -12.27 -2.16 12.17
N GLN A 284 -11.94 -3.12 13.04
CA GLN A 284 -12.88 -4.15 13.47
C GLN A 284 -14.09 -3.56 14.18
N GLN A 285 -13.86 -2.60 15.07
CA GLN A 285 -14.91 -1.86 15.78
C GLN A 285 -15.81 -1.11 14.80
N LEU A 286 -15.25 -0.39 13.81
CA LEU A 286 -16.03 0.32 12.79
C LEU A 286 -16.91 -0.63 11.97
N VAL A 287 -16.33 -1.73 11.46
CA VAL A 287 -17.05 -2.74 10.67
C VAL A 287 -18.15 -3.39 11.51
N CYS A 288 -17.85 -3.75 12.75
CA CYS A 288 -18.86 -4.31 13.63
C CYS A 288 -19.99 -3.30 13.90
N HIS A 289 -19.69 -2.02 14.11
CA HIS A 289 -20.72 -0.98 14.25
C HIS A 289 -21.69 -0.94 13.06
N LEU A 290 -21.22 -1.28 11.86
CA LEU A 290 -22.05 -1.36 10.66
C LEU A 290 -22.88 -2.63 10.59
N GLU A 291 -22.36 -3.76 11.05
CA GLU A 291 -22.98 -5.07 10.81
C GLU A 291 -23.77 -5.62 12.01
N TRP A 292 -23.37 -5.27 13.22
CA TRP A 292 -23.92 -5.88 14.42
C TRP A 292 -25.35 -5.42 14.71
N SER A 293 -26.15 -6.37 15.18
CA SER A 293 -27.45 -6.13 15.77
C SER A 293 -27.60 -6.97 17.02
N GLY A 294 -28.27 -6.41 18.03
CA GLY A 294 -28.59 -7.12 19.27
C GLY A 294 -30.02 -6.87 19.69
N ASP A 295 -30.33 -7.24 20.92
CA ASP A 295 -31.62 -7.03 21.56
C ASP A 295 -31.43 -6.20 22.83
N ASP A 296 -32.30 -5.22 23.05
CA ASP A 296 -32.41 -4.46 24.27
C ASP A 296 -33.88 -4.48 24.70
N ASN A 297 -34.19 -5.26 25.75
CA ASN A 297 -35.54 -5.42 26.30
C ASN A 297 -36.59 -5.84 25.26
N GLY A 298 -36.25 -6.80 24.38
CA GLY A 298 -37.13 -7.29 23.32
C GLY A 298 -37.19 -6.39 22.08
N LYS A 299 -36.43 -5.30 22.05
CA LYS A 299 -36.30 -4.43 20.88
C LYS A 299 -34.97 -4.70 20.19
N LYS A 300 -35.05 -5.07 18.91
CA LYS A 300 -33.86 -5.20 18.07
C LYS A 300 -33.17 -3.85 17.90
N VAL A 301 -31.88 -3.79 18.23
CA VAL A 301 -31.01 -2.62 18.10
C VAL A 301 -29.97 -2.90 17.04
N TYR A 302 -29.80 -1.97 16.11
CA TYR A 302 -28.70 -2.01 15.14
C TYR A 302 -27.67 -0.96 15.52
N THR A 303 -26.40 -1.34 15.62
CA THR A 303 -25.33 -0.38 15.97
C THR A 303 -25.16 0.71 14.91
N ARG A 304 -25.52 0.44 13.65
CA ARG A 304 -25.47 1.43 12.57
C ARG A 304 -26.43 2.59 12.77
N ASP A 305 -27.49 2.41 13.55
CA ASP A 305 -28.50 3.44 13.84
C ASP A 305 -28.12 4.30 15.05
N LYS A 306 -27.10 3.91 15.82
CA LYS A 306 -26.62 4.69 16.97
C LYS A 306 -26.10 6.04 16.50
N ARG A 307 -26.47 7.13 17.20
CA ARG A 307 -26.03 8.49 16.86
C ARG A 307 -24.51 8.58 16.69
N PHE A 308 -23.77 7.93 17.59
CA PHE A 308 -22.32 7.89 17.59
C PHE A 308 -21.79 6.45 17.60
N TRP A 309 -20.67 6.23 16.91
CA TRP A 309 -19.85 5.03 17.02
C TRP A 309 -18.58 5.37 17.79
N ASN A 310 -18.24 4.55 18.78
CA ASN A 310 -17.16 4.83 19.71
C ASN A 310 -16.08 3.80 19.45
N LEU A 311 -14.92 4.27 19.00
CA LEU A 311 -13.81 3.42 18.62
C LEU A 311 -12.62 3.69 19.54
N GLU A 312 -12.17 2.68 20.27
CA GLU A 312 -11.07 2.76 21.23
C GLU A 312 -9.81 2.06 20.70
N PRO A 313 -8.69 2.78 20.48
CA PRO A 313 -7.47 2.20 19.91
C PRO A 313 -6.74 1.26 20.86
N VAL A 314 -7.03 1.32 22.15
CA VAL A 314 -6.45 0.44 23.18
C VAL A 314 -7.04 -0.98 23.18
N ARG A 315 -8.14 -1.21 22.44
CA ARG A 315 -8.77 -2.53 22.38
C ARG A 315 -7.90 -3.52 21.61
N PRO A 316 -7.91 -4.82 21.99
CA PRO A 316 -7.17 -5.83 21.26
C PRO A 316 -7.83 -6.11 19.90
N ALA A 317 -7.01 -6.38 18.88
CA ALA A 317 -7.49 -7.01 17.66
C ALA A 317 -7.71 -8.51 17.93
N VAL A 318 -8.94 -9.00 17.70
CA VAL A 318 -9.36 -10.39 17.99
C VAL A 318 -10.01 -11.03 16.77
N SER A 319 -10.48 -12.28 16.88
CA SER A 319 -11.23 -12.92 15.78
C SER A 319 -12.53 -12.16 15.49
N TRP A 320 -13.04 -12.19 14.25
CA TRP A 320 -14.33 -11.55 13.93
C TRP A 320 -15.47 -12.08 14.80
N ASP A 321 -15.49 -13.39 15.06
CA ASP A 321 -16.48 -14.01 15.94
C ASP A 321 -16.45 -13.39 17.35
N ASP A 322 -15.26 -13.13 17.89
CA ASP A 322 -15.11 -12.47 19.19
C ASP A 322 -15.54 -10.99 19.14
N VAL A 323 -15.21 -10.26 18.08
CA VAL A 323 -15.65 -8.86 17.90
C VAL A 323 -17.18 -8.77 17.93
N PHE A 324 -17.87 -9.64 17.18
CA PHE A 324 -19.34 -9.66 17.13
C PHE A 324 -19.97 -10.18 18.42
N LYS A 325 -19.38 -11.20 19.05
CA LYS A 325 -19.83 -11.74 20.34
C LYS A 325 -19.75 -10.71 21.46
N GLN A 326 -18.74 -9.84 21.43
CA GLN A 326 -18.52 -8.79 22.43
C GLN A 326 -19.18 -7.45 22.07
N GLY A 327 -20.09 -7.42 21.09
CA GLY A 327 -20.87 -6.22 20.79
C GLY A 327 -20.04 -5.06 20.26
N CYS A 328 -19.05 -5.38 19.42
CA CYS A 328 -18.14 -4.45 18.74
C CYS A 328 -17.00 -3.88 19.57
N ASN A 329 -16.96 -4.12 20.88
CA ASN A 329 -15.97 -3.53 21.78
C ASN A 329 -15.18 -4.65 22.48
N PRO A 330 -14.21 -5.29 21.80
CA PRO A 330 -13.44 -6.37 22.41
C PRO A 330 -12.61 -5.87 23.60
N TYR A 331 -12.37 -6.74 24.60
CA TYR A 331 -11.61 -6.42 25.81
C TYR A 331 -10.73 -7.58 26.29
#